data_AF-A0A7J6RXU5-F1
#
_entry.id   AF-A0A7J6RXU5-F1
#
_cell.length_a   1.000
_cell.length_b   1.000
_cell.length_c   1.000
_cell.angle_alpha   90.00
_cell.angle_beta   90.00
_cell.angle_gamma   90.00
#
_symmetry.space_group_name_H-M   'P 1'
#
loop_
_entity.id
_entity.type
_entity.pdbx_description
1 polymer ?
#
loop_
_entity_poly.entity_id
_entity_poly.type
_entity_poly.pdbx_seq_one_letter_code
_entity_poly.pdbx_strand_id
1 'polypeptide(L)'
;SDLRRVSRAFKTDLYHTTQHILDPEKLRDSFVAMAKKYVELPDDDEEAAEKEGEEEEEEERDGREPPTKDVHDLSEEIRDEYEQQRGYLEEKVNKLRTKLQKDADARRKDNSRIMGENIALLSEIGELRKELQALKMERQERKMSVSRPGPSTRAEAAAARRPLGVGKKAPGRASEIEQNRRTIAELREKIRGREEIIRNYGEALTRSESKLP
;
A
#
# COMPACT_ATOMS: atom_id res chain seq x y z
N SER A 1 27.12 -13.39 -23.40
CA SER A 1 27.74 -13.03 -22.11
C SER A 1 27.00 -13.74 -21.00
N ASP A 2 27.67 -14.64 -20.28
CA ASP A 2 27.07 -15.45 -19.21
C ASP A 2 26.40 -14.61 -18.11
N LEU A 3 26.90 -13.40 -17.88
CA LEU A 3 26.29 -12.42 -16.98
C LEU A 3 24.82 -12.10 -17.31
N ARG A 4 24.44 -12.04 -18.60
CA ARG A 4 23.04 -11.80 -19.00
C ARG A 4 22.15 -13.00 -18.69
N ARG A 5 22.69 -14.22 -18.74
CA ARG A 5 21.96 -15.45 -18.41
C ARG A 5 21.77 -15.56 -16.89
N VAL A 6 22.82 -15.29 -16.12
CA VAL A 6 22.76 -15.24 -14.64
C VAL A 6 21.77 -14.17 -14.16
N SER A 7 21.80 -12.96 -14.75
CA SER A 7 20.87 -11.89 -14.40
C SER A 7 19.40 -12.24 -14.70
N ARG A 8 19.11 -12.97 -15.78
CA ARG A 8 17.74 -13.45 -16.05
C ARG A 8 17.31 -14.51 -15.04
N ALA A 9 18.17 -15.46 -14.72
CA ALA A 9 17.88 -16.50 -13.73
C ALA A 9 17.61 -15.88 -12.35
N PHE A 10 18.47 -14.94 -11.93
CA PHE A 10 18.29 -14.21 -10.67
C PHE A 10 16.96 -13.45 -10.60
N LYS A 11 16.55 -12.79 -11.70
CA LYS A 11 15.24 -12.11 -11.75
C LYS A 11 14.06 -13.06 -11.60
N THR A 12 14.14 -14.23 -12.22
CA THR A 12 13.10 -15.27 -12.09
C THR A 12 13.04 -15.78 -10.65
N ASP A 13 14.19 -16.08 -10.05
CA ASP A 13 14.26 -16.58 -8.68
C ASP A 13 13.79 -15.50 -7.68
N LEU A 14 14.17 -14.24 -7.89
CA LEU A 14 13.69 -13.10 -7.11
C LEU A 14 12.18 -12.95 -7.22
N TYR A 15 11.61 -13.11 -8.42
CA TYR A 15 10.17 -13.08 -8.62
C TYR A 15 9.47 -14.18 -7.79
N HIS A 16 10.00 -15.41 -7.82
CA HIS A 16 9.48 -16.50 -6.99
C HIS A 16 9.57 -16.20 -5.49
N THR A 17 10.68 -15.65 -4.99
CA THR A 17 10.81 -15.22 -3.60
C THR A 17 9.79 -14.14 -3.24
N THR A 18 9.62 -13.13 -4.11
CA THR A 18 8.64 -12.05 -3.86
C THR A 18 7.19 -12.53 -3.91
N GLN A 19 6.88 -13.68 -4.52
CA GLN A 19 5.53 -14.26 -4.43
C GLN A 19 5.18 -14.67 -3.00
N HIS A 20 6.17 -14.95 -2.17
CA HIS A 20 6.00 -15.29 -0.76
C HIS A 20 6.00 -14.09 0.17
N ILE A 21 5.97 -12.84 -0.32
CA ILE A 21 6.09 -11.64 0.53
C ILE A 21 5.02 -11.52 1.65
N LEU A 22 3.96 -12.32 1.55
CA LEU A 22 2.84 -12.40 2.48
C LEU A 22 2.94 -13.56 3.50
N ASP A 23 3.92 -14.46 3.32
CA ASP A 23 4.15 -15.64 4.13
C ASP A 23 5.61 -15.59 4.63
N PRO A 24 5.86 -15.08 5.86
CA PRO A 24 7.22 -14.76 6.32
C PRO A 24 8.11 -15.99 6.43
N GLU A 25 7.55 -17.17 6.73
CA GLU A 25 8.30 -18.42 6.79
C GLU A 25 8.74 -18.84 5.38
N LYS A 26 7.82 -18.87 4.42
CA LYS A 26 8.16 -19.22 3.03
C LYS A 26 9.03 -18.18 2.35
N LEU A 27 8.86 -16.91 2.69
CA LEU A 27 9.70 -15.82 2.19
C LEU A 27 11.14 -16.02 2.67
N ARG A 28 11.32 -16.27 3.97
CA ARG A 28 12.64 -16.54 4.56
C ARG A 28 13.27 -17.75 3.89
N ASP A 29 12.55 -18.87 3.80
CA ASP A 29 13.10 -20.11 3.25
C ASP A 29 13.46 -19.97 1.76
N SER A 30 12.61 -19.31 0.98
CA SER A 30 12.88 -19.00 -0.43
C SER A 30 14.04 -18.02 -0.59
N PHE A 31 14.13 -17.00 0.27
CA PHE A 31 15.22 -16.03 0.25
C PHE A 31 16.55 -16.66 0.63
N VAL A 32 16.59 -17.51 1.67
CA VAL A 32 17.79 -18.27 2.07
C VAL A 32 18.24 -19.20 0.94
N ALA A 33 17.31 -19.91 0.29
CA ALA A 33 17.63 -20.75 -0.86
C ALA A 33 18.20 -19.95 -2.04
N MET A 34 17.64 -18.77 -2.32
CA MET A 34 18.16 -17.86 -3.35
C MET A 34 19.53 -17.29 -2.95
N ALA A 35 19.71 -16.88 -1.69
CA ALA A 35 20.96 -16.36 -1.17
C ALA A 35 22.07 -17.42 -1.28
N LYS A 36 21.84 -18.66 -0.83
CA LYS A 36 22.81 -19.77 -0.98
C LYS A 36 23.25 -20.01 -2.42
N LYS A 37 22.38 -19.76 -3.39
CA LYS A 37 22.66 -19.97 -4.82
C LYS A 37 23.51 -18.86 -5.44
N TYR A 38 23.47 -17.65 -4.89
CA TYR A 38 24.09 -16.46 -5.48
C TYR A 38 25.09 -15.75 -4.58
N VAL A 39 25.17 -16.14 -3.32
CA VAL A 39 26.07 -15.64 -2.27
C VAL A 39 26.68 -16.86 -1.61
N GLU A 40 27.99 -17.05 -1.77
CA GLU A 40 28.75 -18.03 -1.00
C GLU A 40 28.73 -17.57 0.47
N LEU A 41 27.82 -18.16 1.27
CA LEU A 41 27.81 -18.03 2.72
C LEU A 41 28.56 -19.23 3.31
N PRO A 42 29.42 -19.03 4.33
CA PRO A 42 30.04 -20.13 5.07
C PRO A 42 28.96 -21.02 5.70
N ASP A 43 29.17 -22.33 5.68
CA ASP A 43 28.28 -23.31 6.30
C ASP A 43 28.30 -23.13 7.83
N ASP A 44 27.17 -22.74 8.41
CA ASP A 44 26.94 -22.75 9.85
C ASP A 44 26.72 -24.21 10.33
N ASP A 45 27.82 -24.95 10.49
CA ASP A 45 27.86 -26.22 11.22
C ASP A 45 28.35 -25.94 12.65
N GLU A 46 27.48 -25.50 13.58
CA GLU A 46 27.78 -25.56 15.02
C GLU A 46 26.52 -25.33 15.89
N GLU A 47 25.97 -26.42 16.44
CA GLU A 47 25.27 -26.58 17.74
C GLU A 47 24.35 -27.83 17.66
N ALA A 48 24.31 -28.75 18.61
CA ALA A 48 25.11 -28.99 19.80
C ALA A 48 24.89 -30.48 20.14
N ALA A 49 25.98 -31.17 20.44
CA ALA A 49 25.95 -32.47 21.07
C ALA A 49 25.90 -32.25 22.59
N GLU A 50 24.77 -32.55 23.21
CA GLU A 50 24.71 -32.74 24.67
C GLU A 50 24.18 -34.15 24.95
N LYS A 51 25.13 -35.02 25.31
CA LYS A 51 24.90 -36.23 26.09
C LYS A 51 24.97 -35.81 27.56
N GLU A 52 23.92 -36.06 28.31
CA GLU A 52 24.03 -36.19 29.76
C GLU A 52 23.57 -37.59 30.15
N GLY A 53 24.46 -38.29 30.85
CA GLY A 53 24.17 -39.54 31.53
C GLY A 53 23.68 -39.24 32.93
N GLU A 54 22.70 -40.01 33.38
CA GLU A 54 22.30 -40.07 34.78
C GLU A 54 22.65 -41.48 35.28
N GLU A 55 23.65 -41.54 36.17
CA GLU A 55 23.93 -42.68 37.03
C GLU A 55 23.01 -42.56 38.25
N GLU A 56 22.10 -43.51 38.42
CA GLU A 56 21.28 -43.64 39.64
C GLU A 56 22.09 -44.38 40.70
N GLU A 57 22.51 -43.69 41.76
CA GLU A 57 22.96 -44.31 43.02
C GLU A 57 21.74 -44.59 43.91
N GLU A 58 21.43 -45.87 44.14
CA GLU A 58 20.48 -46.31 45.17
C GLU A 58 21.13 -46.20 46.55
N GLU A 59 20.82 -45.16 47.33
CA GLU A 59 21.08 -45.13 48.78
C GLU A 59 19.94 -45.80 49.55
N GLU A 60 20.22 -46.97 50.13
CA GLU A 60 19.43 -47.65 51.14
C GLU A 60 19.39 -46.81 52.43
N ARG A 61 18.23 -46.26 52.83
CA ARG A 61 18.08 -45.49 54.09
C ARG A 61 17.16 -46.16 55.11
N ASP A 62 17.79 -46.40 56.26
CA ASP A 62 17.37 -46.92 57.55
C ASP A 62 16.20 -46.14 58.21
N GLY A 63 15.04 -46.80 58.33
CA GLY A 63 14.46 -47.19 59.63
C GLY A 63 14.03 -46.15 60.69
N ARG A 64 13.98 -44.83 60.45
CA ARG A 64 13.44 -43.88 61.45
C ARG A 64 12.60 -42.75 60.85
N GLU A 65 11.28 -42.85 60.96
CA GLU A 65 10.33 -41.77 60.61
C GLU A 65 10.36 -40.64 61.66
N PRO A 66 10.67 -39.38 61.27
CA PRO A 66 10.39 -38.19 62.08
C PRO A 66 8.93 -37.74 61.87
N PRO A 67 8.36 -36.86 62.71
CA PRO A 67 6.94 -36.47 62.59
C PRO A 67 6.73 -35.68 61.28
N THR A 68 6.05 -36.28 60.31
CA THR A 68 5.97 -35.85 58.89
C THR A 68 4.79 -34.94 58.54
N LYS A 69 3.86 -34.67 59.46
CA LYS A 69 2.58 -34.02 59.09
C LYS A 69 2.73 -32.56 58.63
N ASP A 70 3.58 -31.76 59.26
CA ASP A 70 3.67 -30.33 58.94
C ASP A 70 4.53 -30.01 57.70
N VAL A 71 5.45 -30.91 57.33
CA VAL A 71 6.32 -30.74 56.15
C VAL A 71 5.62 -31.24 54.89
N HIS A 72 4.81 -32.30 55.00
CA HIS A 72 4.03 -32.82 53.89
C HIS A 72 2.92 -31.86 53.47
N ASP A 73 2.21 -31.24 54.42
CA ASP A 73 1.19 -30.21 54.13
C ASP A 73 1.79 -28.96 53.47
N LEU A 74 2.97 -28.49 53.93
CA LEU A 74 3.70 -27.41 53.25
C LEU A 74 4.12 -27.82 51.83
N SER A 75 4.52 -29.07 51.65
CA SER A 75 4.93 -29.59 50.34
C SER A 75 3.76 -29.71 49.37
N GLU A 76 2.56 -30.03 49.88
CA GLU A 76 1.32 -30.02 49.11
C GLU A 76 0.88 -28.61 48.74
N GLU A 77 0.92 -27.65 49.68
CA GLU A 77 0.59 -26.24 49.41
C GLU A 77 1.54 -25.61 48.37
N ILE A 78 2.85 -25.89 48.47
CA ILE A 78 3.84 -25.44 47.49
C ILE A 78 3.58 -26.04 46.11
N ARG A 79 3.17 -27.31 46.03
CA ARG A 79 2.85 -27.99 44.76
C ARG A 79 1.60 -27.38 44.11
N ASP A 80 0.56 -27.13 44.90
CA ASP A 80 -0.69 -26.57 44.41
C ASP A 80 -0.49 -25.11 43.92
N GLU A 81 0.27 -24.30 44.67
CA GLU A 81 0.68 -22.95 44.27
C GLU A 81 1.52 -22.99 42.97
N TYR A 82 2.45 -23.93 42.85
CA TYR A 82 3.23 -24.12 41.63
C TYR A 82 2.35 -24.48 40.42
N GLU A 83 1.39 -25.38 40.58
CA GLU A 83 0.45 -25.73 39.50
C GLU A 83 -0.43 -24.55 39.06
N GLN A 84 -0.88 -23.72 40.01
CA GLN A 84 -1.62 -22.49 39.70
C GLN A 84 -0.76 -21.49 38.93
N GLN A 85 0.47 -21.25 39.38
CA GLN A 85 1.39 -20.34 38.71
C GLN A 85 1.77 -20.82 37.32
N ARG A 86 2.03 -22.13 37.16
CA ARG A 86 2.28 -22.77 35.86
C ARG A 86 1.09 -22.58 34.93
N GLY A 87 -0.12 -22.86 35.39
CA GLY A 87 -1.34 -22.67 34.62
C GLY A 87 -1.56 -21.21 34.18
N TYR A 88 -1.29 -20.24 35.06
CA TYR A 88 -1.37 -18.82 34.74
C TYR A 88 -0.37 -18.39 33.65
N LEU A 89 0.87 -18.89 33.74
CA LEU A 89 1.90 -18.66 32.73
C LEU A 89 1.54 -19.30 31.39
N GLU A 90 1.08 -20.55 31.40
CA GLU A 90 0.61 -21.26 30.22
C GLU A 90 -0.55 -20.51 29.55
N GLU A 91 -1.53 -20.03 30.31
CA GLU A 91 -2.66 -19.26 29.78
C GLU A 91 -2.19 -17.93 29.17
N LYS A 92 -1.25 -17.23 29.83
CA LYS A 92 -0.63 -16.01 29.27
C LYS A 92 0.12 -16.29 27.98
N VAL A 93 0.93 -17.34 27.92
CA VAL A 93 1.66 -17.74 26.71
C VAL A 93 0.68 -18.08 25.59
N ASN A 94 -0.40 -18.81 25.88
CA ASN A 94 -1.43 -19.13 24.90
C ASN A 94 -2.17 -17.88 24.39
N LYS A 95 -2.47 -16.92 25.27
CA LYS A 95 -3.03 -15.61 24.88
C LYS A 95 -2.07 -14.84 23.98
N LEU A 96 -0.78 -14.82 24.31
CA LEU A 96 0.25 -14.14 23.52
C LEU A 96 0.41 -14.79 22.13
N ARG A 97 0.52 -16.12 22.07
CA ARG A 97 0.58 -16.89 20.81
C ARG A 97 -0.64 -16.60 19.94
N THR A 98 -1.84 -16.63 20.52
CA THR A 98 -3.08 -16.32 19.79
C THR A 98 -3.11 -14.88 19.27
N LYS A 99 -2.65 -13.91 20.05
CA LYS A 99 -2.54 -12.51 19.61
C LYS A 99 -1.54 -12.36 18.46
N LEU A 100 -0.38 -13.00 18.57
CA LEU A 100 0.63 -13.00 17.52
C LEU A 100 0.11 -13.60 16.22
N GLN A 101 -0.58 -14.75 16.30
CA GLN A 101 -1.20 -15.39 15.14
C GLN A 101 -2.24 -14.48 14.48
N LYS A 102 -3.15 -13.89 15.26
CA LYS A 102 -4.16 -12.95 14.75
C LYS A 102 -3.52 -11.74 14.08
N ASP A 103 -2.45 -11.21 14.66
CA ASP A 103 -1.73 -10.06 14.10
C ASP A 103 -0.96 -10.42 12.81
N ALA A 104 -0.40 -11.61 12.73
CA ALA A 104 0.20 -12.13 11.50
C ALA A 104 -0.86 -12.31 10.39
N ASP A 105 -2.02 -12.89 10.71
CA ASP A 105 -3.13 -13.08 9.77
C ASP A 105 -3.72 -11.74 9.29
N ALA A 106 -3.85 -10.77 10.20
CA ALA A 106 -4.29 -9.41 9.86
C ALA A 106 -3.30 -8.74 8.89
N ARG A 107 -2.00 -8.78 9.21
CA ARG A 107 -0.95 -8.25 8.33
C ARG A 107 -0.94 -8.91 6.96
N ARG A 108 -1.11 -10.23 6.90
CA ARG A 108 -1.19 -10.99 5.65
C ARG A 108 -2.39 -10.54 4.80
N LYS A 109 -3.56 -10.38 5.42
CA LYS A 109 -4.78 -9.93 4.75
C LYS A 109 -4.64 -8.50 4.22
N ASP A 110 -4.12 -7.59 5.04
CA ASP A 110 -3.96 -6.18 4.67
C ASP A 110 -2.96 -6.01 3.53
N ASN A 111 -1.82 -6.68 3.60
CA ASN A 111 -0.82 -6.63 2.54
C ASN A 111 -1.36 -7.22 1.23
N SER A 112 -2.12 -8.33 1.28
CA SER A 112 -2.82 -8.86 0.09
C SER A 112 -3.77 -7.83 -0.51
N ARG A 113 -4.51 -7.09 0.33
CA ARG A 113 -5.45 -6.06 -0.10
C ARG A 113 -4.73 -4.90 -0.77
N ILE A 114 -3.68 -4.37 -0.13
CA ILE A 114 -2.85 -3.28 -0.66
C ILE A 114 -2.22 -3.68 -1.99
N MET A 115 -1.74 -4.91 -2.13
CA MET A 115 -1.18 -5.39 -3.40
C MET A 115 -2.25 -5.46 -4.51
N GLY A 116 -3.47 -5.91 -4.18
CA GLY A 116 -4.60 -5.87 -5.11
C GLY A 116 -4.93 -4.45 -5.58
N GLU A 117 -4.99 -3.49 -4.64
CA GLU A 117 -5.21 -2.07 -4.93
C GLU A 117 -4.07 -1.49 -5.80
N ASN A 118 -2.82 -1.80 -5.48
CA ASN A 118 -1.66 -1.36 -6.27
C ASN A 118 -1.69 -1.88 -7.71
N ILE A 119 -2.06 -3.15 -7.92
CA ILE A 119 -2.18 -3.72 -9.27
C ILE A 119 -3.31 -3.05 -10.05
N ALA A 120 -4.46 -2.78 -9.40
CA ALA A 120 -5.57 -2.07 -10.02
C ALA A 120 -5.16 -0.64 -10.44
N LEU A 121 -4.50 0.10 -9.54
CA LEU A 121 -3.99 1.46 -9.83
C LEU A 121 -2.96 1.47 -10.96
N LEU A 122 -2.03 0.50 -10.98
CA LEU A 122 -1.07 0.38 -12.08
C LEU A 122 -1.75 0.12 -13.42
N SER A 123 -2.84 -0.65 -13.41
CA SER A 123 -3.64 -0.95 -14.60
C SER A 123 -4.36 0.30 -15.09
N GLU A 124 -5.01 1.05 -14.20
CA GLU A 124 -5.66 2.33 -14.49
C GLU A 124 -4.66 3.36 -15.03
N ILE A 125 -3.48 3.51 -14.40
CA ILE A 125 -2.40 4.37 -14.91
C ILE A 125 -1.99 3.94 -16.32
N GLY A 126 -1.94 2.64 -16.59
CA GLY A 126 -1.66 2.10 -17.90
C GLY A 126 -2.72 2.49 -18.94
N GLU A 127 -4.00 2.37 -18.61
CA GLU A 127 -5.13 2.76 -19.45
C GLU A 127 -5.12 4.26 -19.73
N LEU A 128 -5.01 5.09 -18.68
CA LEU A 128 -4.94 6.55 -18.79
C LEU A 128 -3.76 7.01 -19.65
N ARG A 129 -2.60 6.33 -19.57
CA ARG A 129 -1.45 6.62 -20.44
C ARG A 129 -1.75 6.32 -21.91
N LYS A 130 -2.44 5.21 -22.21
CA LYS A 130 -2.86 4.87 -23.59
C LYS A 130 -3.87 5.89 -24.11
N GLU A 131 -4.86 6.27 -23.31
CA GLU A 131 -5.83 7.30 -23.67
C GLU A 131 -5.15 8.65 -23.93
N LEU A 132 -4.22 9.05 -23.06
CA LEU A 132 -3.44 10.27 -23.23
C LEU A 132 -2.61 10.25 -24.53
N GLN A 133 -2.01 9.11 -24.87
CA GLN A 133 -1.28 8.94 -26.13
C GLN A 133 -2.22 9.05 -27.34
N ALA A 134 -3.39 8.41 -27.29
CA ALA A 134 -4.39 8.49 -28.35
C ALA A 134 -4.87 9.93 -28.57
N LEU A 135 -5.19 10.66 -27.49
CA LEU A 135 -5.60 12.07 -27.57
C LEU A 135 -4.49 12.98 -28.09
N LYS A 136 -3.22 12.71 -27.74
CA LYS A 136 -2.07 13.44 -28.29
C LYS A 136 -1.93 13.21 -29.79
N MET A 137 -2.07 11.96 -30.25
CA MET A 137 -2.01 11.60 -31.67
C MET A 137 -3.16 12.24 -32.45
N GLU A 138 -4.40 12.14 -31.95
CA GLU A 138 -5.57 12.79 -32.56
C GLU A 138 -5.39 14.31 -32.66
N ARG A 139 -4.84 14.96 -31.62
CA ARG A 139 -4.52 16.39 -31.66
C ARG A 139 -3.45 16.72 -32.70
N GLN A 140 -2.43 15.87 -32.83
CA GLN A 140 -1.38 16.05 -33.83
C GLN A 140 -1.91 15.87 -35.26
N GLU A 141 -2.74 14.86 -35.50
CA GLU A 141 -3.42 14.65 -36.78
C GLU A 141 -4.32 15.83 -37.14
N ARG A 142 -5.09 16.36 -36.17
CA ARG A 142 -5.89 17.58 -36.38
C ARG A 142 -5.02 18.78 -36.76
N LYS A 143 -3.89 19.00 -36.07
CA LYS A 143 -2.95 20.07 -36.43
C LYS A 143 -2.38 19.90 -37.85
N MET A 144 -2.01 18.68 -38.23
CA MET A 144 -1.51 18.37 -39.57
C MET A 144 -2.60 18.55 -40.64
N SER A 145 -3.86 18.22 -40.33
CA SER A 145 -5.00 18.42 -41.23
C SER A 145 -5.37 19.89 -41.45
N VAL A 146 -5.14 20.74 -40.45
CA VAL A 146 -5.34 22.21 -40.55
C VAL A 146 -4.17 22.89 -41.29
N SER A 147 -3.03 22.20 -41.42
CA SER A 147 -1.82 22.71 -42.11
C SER A 147 -1.73 22.35 -43.60
N ARG A 148 -2.84 21.97 -44.27
CA ARG A 148 -2.89 22.02 -45.75
C ARG A 148 -3.39 23.41 -46.17
N PRO A 149 -2.53 24.37 -46.51
CA PRO A 149 -2.97 25.51 -47.30
C PRO A 149 -3.22 24.98 -48.71
N GLY A 150 -4.49 24.74 -49.05
CA GLY A 150 -4.87 24.69 -50.46
C GLY A 150 -4.56 26.05 -51.09
N PRO A 151 -4.01 26.11 -52.31
CA PRO A 151 -3.74 27.38 -52.96
C PRO A 151 -5.11 27.97 -53.35
N SER A 152 -5.53 29.03 -52.68
CA SER A 152 -6.68 29.80 -53.14
C SER A 152 -6.40 31.27 -52.97
N THR A 153 -5.97 31.83 -54.10
CA THR A 153 -6.47 33.10 -54.64
C THR A 153 -7.59 33.72 -53.81
N ARG A 154 -7.23 34.76 -53.07
CA ARG A 154 -8.06 35.55 -52.14
C ARG A 154 -9.25 36.28 -52.81
N ALA A 155 -9.66 35.92 -54.02
CA ALA A 155 -10.64 36.68 -54.80
C ALA A 155 -11.97 35.97 -55.10
N GLU A 156 -12.09 34.64 -54.98
CA GLU A 156 -13.32 33.94 -55.44
C GLU A 156 -14.22 33.35 -54.32
N ALA A 157 -13.76 33.30 -53.07
CA ALA A 157 -14.53 32.70 -51.97
C ALA A 157 -15.61 33.63 -51.34
N ALA A 158 -15.95 34.74 -51.99
CA ALA A 158 -17.01 35.64 -51.53
C ALA A 158 -18.39 35.35 -52.17
N ALA A 159 -18.45 34.57 -53.25
CA ALA A 159 -19.69 34.35 -54.02
C ALA A 159 -20.48 33.06 -53.66
N ALA A 160 -19.92 32.16 -52.84
CA ALA A 160 -20.56 30.89 -52.50
C ALA A 160 -21.14 30.87 -51.07
N ARG A 161 -22.04 31.81 -50.76
CA ARG A 161 -22.90 31.71 -49.57
C ARG A 161 -24.29 31.22 -49.97
N ARG A 162 -24.48 29.89 -49.93
CA ARG A 162 -25.79 29.27 -49.66
C ARG A 162 -25.67 28.31 -48.47
N PRO A 163 -26.71 28.22 -47.60
CA PRO A 163 -26.59 27.69 -46.26
C PRO A 163 -26.95 26.21 -46.22
N LEU A 164 -26.04 25.32 -45.83
CA LEU A 164 -26.37 23.93 -45.57
C LEU A 164 -25.55 23.37 -44.41
N GLY A 165 -26.26 22.80 -43.43
CA GLY A 165 -25.72 21.79 -42.52
C GLY A 165 -25.48 22.26 -41.10
N VAL A 166 -26.57 22.49 -40.35
CA VAL A 166 -26.54 22.32 -38.89
C VAL A 166 -26.07 20.89 -38.60
N GLY A 167 -24.78 20.77 -38.29
CA GLY A 167 -24.20 19.52 -37.82
C GLY A 167 -24.95 19.09 -36.57
N LYS A 168 -25.53 17.88 -36.60
CA LYS A 168 -26.21 17.24 -35.47
C LYS A 168 -25.32 17.38 -34.24
N LYS A 169 -25.73 18.23 -33.29
CA LYS A 169 -25.06 18.35 -32.00
C LYS A 169 -25.19 17.00 -31.29
N ALA A 170 -24.06 16.38 -30.96
CA ALA A 170 -24.04 15.23 -30.07
C ALA A 170 -24.81 15.60 -28.78
N PRO A 171 -25.87 14.87 -28.40
CA PRO A 171 -26.79 15.27 -27.34
C PRO A 171 -26.11 15.44 -25.96
N GLY A 172 -24.99 14.75 -25.72
CA GLY A 172 -24.21 14.90 -24.48
C GLY A 172 -23.42 16.21 -24.37
N ARG A 173 -22.82 16.69 -25.47
CA ARG A 173 -21.98 17.90 -25.45
C ARG A 173 -22.80 19.17 -25.19
N ALA A 174 -24.06 19.21 -25.62
CA ALA A 174 -24.93 20.36 -25.36
C ALA A 174 -25.28 20.48 -23.87
N SER A 175 -25.59 19.35 -23.22
CA SER A 175 -25.88 19.27 -21.79
C SER A 175 -24.67 19.64 -20.94
N GLU A 176 -23.49 19.13 -21.29
CA GLU A 176 -22.24 19.44 -20.60
C GLU A 176 -21.85 20.92 -20.75
N ILE A 177 -22.06 21.51 -21.93
CA ILE A 177 -21.87 22.96 -22.15
C ILE A 177 -22.83 23.78 -21.27
N GLU A 178 -24.06 23.32 -21.07
CA GLU A 178 -25.03 24.01 -20.21
C GLU A 178 -24.68 23.90 -18.73
N GLN A 179 -24.27 22.72 -18.25
CA GLN A 179 -23.77 22.53 -16.89
C GLN A 179 -22.53 23.38 -16.62
N ASN A 180 -21.56 23.38 -17.54
CA ASN A 180 -20.37 24.22 -17.44
C ASN A 180 -20.70 25.71 -17.42
N ARG A 181 -21.71 26.15 -18.18
CA ARG A 181 -22.21 27.55 -18.12
C ARG A 181 -22.78 27.91 -16.76
N ARG A 182 -23.52 27.00 -16.11
CA ARG A 182 -24.06 27.20 -14.76
C ARG A 182 -22.95 27.28 -13.72
N THR A 183 -22.00 26.35 -13.75
CA THR A 183 -20.85 26.36 -12.85
C THR A 183 -20.01 27.63 -13.00
N ILE A 184 -19.78 28.09 -14.23
CA ILE A 184 -19.07 29.35 -14.49
C ILE A 184 -19.84 30.55 -13.91
N ALA A 185 -21.17 30.57 -14.02
CA ALA A 185 -21.99 31.65 -13.45
C ALA A 185 -21.90 31.67 -11.91
N GLU A 186 -22.01 30.51 -11.26
CA GLU A 186 -21.89 30.39 -9.81
C GLU A 186 -20.50 30.79 -9.30
N LEU A 187 -19.45 30.36 -9.99
CA LEU A 187 -18.08 30.75 -9.64
C LEU A 187 -17.85 32.25 -9.81
N ARG A 188 -18.45 32.88 -10.83
CA ARG A 188 -18.39 34.34 -11.03
C ARG A 188 -19.09 35.11 -9.91
N GLU A 189 -20.24 34.65 -9.43
CA GLU A 189 -20.92 35.27 -8.28
C GLU A 189 -20.12 35.10 -6.99
N LYS A 190 -19.53 33.92 -6.75
CA LYS A 190 -18.63 33.70 -5.59
C LYS A 190 -17.41 34.60 -5.64
N ILE A 191 -16.82 34.80 -6.82
CA ILE A 191 -15.70 35.73 -7.02
C ILE A 191 -16.16 37.16 -6.72
N ARG A 192 -17.29 37.60 -7.29
CA ARG A 192 -17.84 38.94 -7.05
C ARG A 192 -18.08 39.22 -5.56
N GLY A 193 -18.68 38.25 -4.85
CA GLY A 193 -18.92 38.39 -3.40
C GLY A 193 -17.62 38.49 -2.60
N ARG A 194 -16.59 37.69 -2.95
CA ARG A 194 -15.27 37.79 -2.31
C ARG A 194 -14.58 39.12 -2.62
N GLU A 195 -14.68 39.61 -3.86
CA GLU A 195 -14.14 40.91 -4.26
C GLU A 195 -14.82 42.06 -3.53
N GLU A 196 -16.13 41.99 -3.28
CA GLU A 196 -16.87 42.97 -2.50
C GLU A 196 -16.48 42.95 -1.02
N ILE A 197 -16.29 41.75 -0.45
CA ILE A 197 -15.76 41.61 0.91
C ILE A 197 -14.37 42.24 1.01
N ILE A 198 -13.47 41.94 0.07
CA ILE A 198 -12.11 42.52 0.03
C ILE A 198 -12.19 44.04 -0.09
N ARG A 199 -13.08 44.56 -0.95
CA ARG A 199 -13.29 46.00 -1.13
C ARG A 199 -13.75 46.66 0.18
N ASN A 200 -14.75 46.09 0.84
CA ASN A 200 -15.27 46.60 2.10
C ASN A 200 -14.22 46.57 3.23
N TYR A 201 -13.40 45.53 3.30
CA TYR A 201 -12.27 45.49 4.24
C TYR A 201 -11.20 46.53 3.92
N GLY A 202 -10.87 46.76 2.65
CA GLY A 202 -9.95 47.82 2.24
C GLY A 202 -10.48 49.22 2.57
N GLU A 203 -11.77 49.47 2.37
CA GLU A 203 -12.43 50.70 2.79
C GLU A 203 -12.46 50.87 4.32
N ALA A 204 -12.68 49.79 5.08
CA ALA A 204 -12.62 49.84 6.53
C ALA A 204 -11.20 50.14 7.05
N LEU A 205 -10.18 49.60 6.39
CA LEU A 205 -8.77 49.81 6.74
C LEU A 205 -8.33 51.26 6.49
N THR A 206 -8.69 51.83 5.34
CA THR A 206 -8.47 53.27 5.04
C THR A 206 -9.27 54.18 5.98
N ARG A 207 -10.50 53.77 6.31
CA ARG A 207 -11.31 54.14 7.51
C ARG A 207 -10.46 54.37 8.76
N SER A 208 -9.84 53.30 9.23
CA SER A 208 -9.07 53.30 10.48
C SER A 208 -7.77 54.09 10.40
N GLU A 209 -7.08 54.08 9.25
CA GLU A 209 -5.83 54.84 9.07
C GLU A 209 -6.06 56.36 9.09
N SER A 210 -7.19 56.84 8.57
CA SER A 210 -7.57 58.26 8.62
C SER A 210 -7.99 58.79 10.00
N LYS A 211 -8.18 57.90 10.99
CA LYS A 211 -8.57 58.24 12.37
C LYS A 211 -7.42 58.20 13.37
N LEU A 212 -6.19 57.92 12.92
CA LEU A 212 -4.98 58.06 13.73
C LEU A 212 -4.53 59.53 13.70
N PRO A 213 -4.37 60.19 14.86
CA PRO A 213 -3.97 61.59 14.97
C PRO A 213 -2.51 61.85 14.56
#